data_AF-A0A954RAX0-F1
#
_entry.id   AF-A0A954RAX0-F1
#
_cell.length_a   1.000
_cell.length_b   1.000
_cell.length_c   1.000
_cell.angle_alpha   90.00
_cell.angle_beta   90.00
_cell.angle_gamma   90.00
#
_symmetry.space_group_name_H-M   'P 1'
#
loop_
_entity.id
_entity.type
_entity.pdbx_description
1 polymer ?
#
loop_
_entity_poly.entity_id
_entity_poly.type
_entity_poly.pdbx_seq_one_letter_code
_entity_poly.pdbx_strand_id
1 'polypeptide(L)'
;MTLGRFLLSIAFLAMAVGGASAAPPAGAHLSTFEKSTGETYFALSLSPTVKPAAAKSHDLVVLFDTSASQTGVFRDDSLTALKSMLSVLGTEDRVHLVAVDLNAVPMMPGFVGANNA
;
A
#
# COMPACT_ATOMS: atom_id res chain seq x y z
N MET A 1 -32.66 15.42 -73.85
CA MET A 1 -33.12 14.28 -73.01
C MET A 1 -31.90 13.42 -72.70
N THR A 2 -31.13 13.81 -71.69
CA THR A 2 -31.06 13.21 -70.32
C THR A 2 -30.45 11.80 -70.34
N LEU A 3 -29.16 11.62 -70.00
CA LEU A 3 -28.50 11.66 -68.67
C LEU A 3 -28.52 10.27 -68.00
N GLY A 4 -27.34 9.74 -67.65
CA GLY A 4 -27.23 8.56 -66.80
C GLY A 4 -25.81 8.01 -66.64
N ARG A 5 -24.96 8.71 -65.88
CA ARG A 5 -23.72 8.14 -65.31
C ARG A 5 -24.12 7.22 -64.16
N PHE A 6 -23.52 6.03 -64.02
CA PHE A 6 -23.48 5.34 -62.73
C PHE A 6 -22.07 4.84 -62.43
N LEU A 7 -21.47 5.48 -61.43
CA LEU A 7 -20.19 5.19 -60.83
C LEU A 7 -20.32 3.96 -59.92
N LEU A 8 -19.41 3.01 -60.04
CA LEU A 8 -19.33 1.84 -59.17
C LEU A 8 -18.53 2.23 -57.92
N SER A 9 -19.22 2.56 -56.83
CA SER A 9 -18.61 2.86 -55.53
C SER A 9 -18.23 1.56 -54.82
N ILE A 10 -16.94 1.32 -54.63
CA ILE A 10 -16.42 0.26 -53.74
C ILE A 10 -16.52 0.77 -52.31
N ALA A 11 -17.44 0.17 -51.52
CA ALA A 11 -17.53 0.42 -50.10
C ALA A 11 -16.42 -0.35 -49.36
N PHE A 12 -15.40 0.36 -48.87
CA PHE A 12 -14.45 -0.18 -47.91
C PHE A 12 -15.11 -0.19 -46.52
N LEU A 13 -15.51 -1.38 -46.06
CA LEU A 13 -15.98 -1.60 -44.69
C LEU A 13 -14.75 -1.70 -43.78
N ALA A 14 -14.37 -0.59 -43.14
CA ALA A 14 -13.37 -0.60 -42.08
C ALA A 14 -13.98 -1.23 -40.81
N MET A 15 -13.63 -2.48 -40.53
CA MET A 15 -13.93 -3.10 -39.24
C MET A 15 -13.04 -2.48 -38.16
N ALA A 16 -13.60 -1.54 -37.39
CA ALA A 16 -13.02 -1.14 -36.12
C ALA A 16 -13.23 -2.29 -35.13
N VAL A 17 -12.17 -3.09 -34.90
CA VAL A 17 -12.10 -3.96 -33.72
C VAL A 17 -11.91 -3.04 -32.52
N GLY A 18 -13.01 -2.56 -31.96
CA GLY A 18 -13.04 -1.94 -30.65
C GLY A 18 -12.70 -3.01 -29.63
N GLY A 19 -11.45 -3.02 -29.15
CA GLY A 19 -11.09 -3.76 -27.95
C GLY A 19 -11.96 -3.26 -26.81
N ALA A 20 -12.95 -4.06 -26.40
CA ALA A 20 -13.72 -3.79 -25.21
C ALA A 20 -12.75 -3.86 -24.02
N SER A 21 -12.27 -2.69 -23.57
CA SER A 21 -11.60 -2.58 -22.29
C SER A 21 -12.64 -2.85 -21.23
N ALA A 22 -12.60 -4.04 -20.64
CA ALA A 22 -13.42 -4.36 -19.48
C ALA A 22 -13.13 -3.28 -18.42
N ALA A 23 -14.19 -2.69 -17.85
CA ALA A 23 -14.04 -1.74 -16.77
C ALA A 23 -13.18 -2.41 -15.68
N PRO A 24 -12.08 -1.78 -15.24
CA PRO A 24 -11.20 -2.39 -14.25
C PRO A 24 -12.02 -2.73 -13.00
N PRO A 25 -11.79 -3.90 -12.39
CA PRO A 25 -12.44 -4.25 -11.15
C PRO A 25 -12.22 -3.13 -10.14
N ALA A 26 -13.28 -2.70 -9.45
CA ALA A 26 -13.18 -1.69 -8.41
C ALA A 26 -12.06 -2.09 -7.44
N GLY A 27 -11.18 -1.14 -7.11
CA GLY A 27 -10.09 -1.36 -6.16
C GLY A 27 -8.84 -2.05 -6.71
N ALA A 28 -8.69 -2.26 -8.02
CA ALA A 28 -7.39 -2.56 -8.61
C ALA A 28 -7.18 -1.75 -9.90
N HIS A 29 -6.01 -1.17 -10.05
CA HIS A 29 -5.64 -0.41 -11.25
C HIS A 29 -4.26 -0.83 -11.73
N LEU A 30 -4.19 -1.30 -12.98
CA LEU A 30 -2.94 -1.70 -13.64
C LEU A 30 -2.68 -0.75 -14.81
N SER A 31 -1.52 -0.12 -14.83
CA SER A 31 -1.01 0.64 -15.97
C SER A 31 0.22 -0.07 -16.53
N THR A 32 0.25 -0.29 -17.85
CA THR A 32 1.37 -0.92 -18.55
C THR A 32 2.04 0.09 -19.48
N PHE A 33 3.37 0.06 -19.53
CA PHE A 33 4.20 0.96 -20.33
C PHE A 33 5.16 0.14 -21.16
N GLU A 34 5.10 0.31 -22.49
CA GLU A 34 6.01 -0.32 -23.43
C GLU A 34 7.09 0.68 -23.84
N LYS A 35 8.36 0.28 -23.74
CA LYS A 35 9.45 1.02 -24.38
C LYS A 35 9.66 0.52 -25.80
N SER A 36 10.09 1.42 -26.67
CA SER A 36 10.51 1.09 -28.05
C SER A 36 11.66 0.09 -28.12
N THR A 37 12.40 -0.10 -27.03
CA THR A 37 13.47 -1.10 -26.87
C THR A 37 12.95 -2.51 -26.57
N GLY A 38 11.63 -2.70 -26.45
CA GLY A 38 11.00 -3.99 -26.19
C GLY A 38 10.83 -4.34 -24.71
N GLU A 39 11.15 -3.43 -23.79
CA GLU A 39 10.90 -3.61 -22.36
C GLU A 39 9.49 -3.19 -21.98
N THR A 40 8.81 -4.00 -21.17
CA THR A 40 7.49 -3.69 -20.61
C THR A 40 7.61 -3.44 -19.11
N TYR A 41 7.01 -2.35 -18.63
CA TYR A 41 6.89 -2.02 -17.21
C TYR A 41 5.42 -1.95 -16.82
N PHE A 42 5.11 -2.17 -15.55
CA PHE A 42 3.76 -1.95 -15.05
C PHE A 42 3.74 -1.29 -13.67
N ALA A 43 2.65 -0.60 -13.38
CA ALA A 43 2.31 -0.10 -12.05
C ALA A 43 0.96 -0.71 -11.64
N LEU A 44 0.94 -1.45 -10.53
CA LEU A 44 -0.26 -2.05 -9.95
C LEU A 44 -0.62 -1.32 -8.65
N SER A 45 -1.80 -0.73 -8.61
CA SER A 45 -2.42 -0.18 -7.41
C SER A 45 -3.52 -1.12 -6.93
N LEU A 46 -3.53 -1.43 -5.64
CA LEU A 46 -4.53 -2.26 -4.98
C LEU A 46 -5.14 -1.49 -3.80
N SER A 47 -6.45 -1.26 -3.88
CA SER A 47 -7.25 -0.66 -2.83
C SER A 47 -8.25 -1.70 -2.30
N PRO A 48 -8.29 -1.97 -0.99
CA PRO A 48 -9.30 -2.86 -0.43
C PRO A 48 -10.72 -2.39 -0.77
N THR A 49 -11.53 -3.26 -1.37
CA THR A 49 -12.94 -2.98 -1.70
C THR A 49 -13.93 -3.46 -0.65
N VAL A 50 -13.46 -4.27 0.27
CA VAL A 50 -14.25 -4.76 1.40
C VAL A 50 -14.02 -3.84 2.60
N LYS A 51 -15.07 -3.62 3.37
CA LYS A 51 -14.92 -2.98 4.68
C LYS A 51 -13.90 -3.79 5.49
N PRO A 52 -12.89 -3.16 6.09
CA PRO A 52 -11.97 -3.86 6.96
C PRO A 52 -12.76 -4.66 8.00
N ALA A 53 -12.35 -5.90 8.23
CA ALA A 53 -12.87 -6.65 9.37
C ALA A 53 -12.62 -5.85 10.65
N ALA A 54 -13.42 -6.09 11.69
CA ALA A 54 -13.14 -5.52 13.00
C ALA A 54 -11.67 -5.82 13.36
N ALA A 55 -10.99 -4.81 13.92
CA ALA A 55 -9.58 -4.92 14.30
C ALA A 55 -9.41 -6.17 15.16
N LYS A 56 -8.59 -7.11 14.67
CA LYS A 56 -8.17 -8.26 15.47
C LYS A 56 -7.09 -7.78 16.44
N SER A 57 -6.87 -8.52 17.51
CA SER A 57 -5.69 -8.33 18.36
C SER A 57 -4.42 -8.46 17.53
N HIS A 58 -3.50 -7.50 17.65
CA HIS A 58 -2.19 -7.52 17.02
C HIS A 58 -1.09 -7.76 18.05
N ASP A 59 0.00 -8.38 17.59
CA ASP A 59 1.26 -8.47 18.31
C ASP A 59 2.25 -7.49 17.67
N LEU A 60 2.68 -6.48 18.41
CA LEU A 60 3.57 -5.43 17.95
C LEU A 60 4.94 -5.57 18.62
N VAL A 61 6.00 -5.72 17.84
CA VAL A 61 7.37 -5.60 18.34
C VAL A 61 7.85 -4.18 18.07
N VAL A 62 8.23 -3.47 19.12
CA VAL A 62 8.75 -2.11 19.02
C VAL A 62 10.26 -2.14 19.25
N LEU A 63 11.02 -1.84 18.20
CA LEU A 63 12.46 -1.68 18.28
C LEU A 63 12.75 -0.20 18.57
N PHE A 64 13.21 0.08 19.78
CA PHE A 64 13.46 1.43 20.25
C PHE A 64 14.96 1.70 20.27
N ASP A 65 15.42 2.62 19.42
CA ASP A 65 16.84 2.99 19.36
C ASP A 65 17.26 3.67 20.67
N THR A 66 18.28 3.10 21.29
CA THR A 66 18.87 3.52 22.58
C THR A 66 20.35 3.90 22.45
N SER A 67 20.84 4.05 21.23
CA SER A 67 22.20 4.50 20.94
C SER A 67 22.50 5.89 21.51
N ALA A 68 23.78 6.21 21.65
CA ALA A 68 24.21 7.49 22.21
C ALA A 68 23.69 8.72 21.45
N SER A 69 23.45 8.61 20.14
CA SER A 69 22.85 9.68 19.33
C SER A 69 21.39 10.00 19.69
N GLN A 70 20.70 9.09 20.37
CA GLN A 70 19.29 9.24 20.76
C GLN A 70 19.10 9.95 22.11
N THR A 71 20.00 10.86 22.48
CA THR A 71 19.92 11.63 23.73
C THR A 71 19.28 13.01 23.52
N GLY A 72 18.93 13.68 24.63
CA GLY A 72 18.31 15.01 24.60
C GLY A 72 16.94 15.01 23.90
N VAL A 73 16.71 15.97 23.01
CA VAL A 73 15.42 16.17 22.33
C VAL A 73 14.96 14.94 21.55
N PHE A 74 15.87 14.17 20.96
CA PHE A 74 15.52 12.94 20.25
C PHE A 74 14.94 11.89 21.19
N ARG A 75 15.43 11.82 22.42
CA ARG A 75 14.89 10.94 23.45
C ARG A 75 13.47 11.35 23.82
N ASP A 76 13.28 12.64 24.07
CA ASP A 76 11.99 13.18 24.52
C ASP A 76 10.91 12.99 23.45
N ASP A 77 11.24 13.27 22.19
CA ASP A 77 10.32 13.08 21.06
C ASP A 77 10.05 11.58 20.81
N SER A 78 11.08 10.72 20.87
CA SER A 78 10.90 9.28 20.68
C SER A 78 10.01 8.66 21.77
N LEU A 79 10.20 9.08 23.03
CA LEU A 79 9.34 8.64 24.14
C LEU A 79 7.91 9.17 24.00
N THR A 80 7.75 10.41 23.52
CA THR A 80 6.43 10.98 23.24
C THR A 80 5.72 10.23 22.11
N ALA A 81 6.44 9.90 21.04
CA ALA A 81 5.92 9.11 19.93
C ALA A 81 5.52 7.70 20.38
N LEU A 82 6.37 7.03 21.17
CA LEU A 82 6.07 5.71 21.74
C LEU A 82 4.79 5.75 22.57
N LYS A 83 4.67 6.69 23.51
CA LYS A 83 3.47 6.83 24.36
C LYS A 83 2.22 7.14 23.53
N SER A 84 2.33 7.99 22.52
CA SER A 84 1.23 8.35 21.63
C SER A 84 0.77 7.18 20.76
N MET A 85 1.70 6.33 20.33
CA MET A 85 1.39 5.10 19.62
C MET A 85 0.68 4.10 20.54
N LEU A 86 1.21 3.87 21.74
CA LEU A 86 0.62 2.93 22.71
C LEU A 86 -0.80 3.34 23.12
N SER A 87 -1.09 4.64 23.20
CA SER A 87 -2.40 5.14 23.66
C SER A 87 -3.55 4.93 22.67
N VAL A 88 -3.25 4.64 21.40
CA VAL A 88 -4.26 4.40 20.36
C VAL A 88 -4.45 2.91 20.04
N LEU A 89 -3.67 2.02 20.66
CA LEU A 89 -3.81 0.58 20.47
C LEU A 89 -5.09 0.06 21.14
N GLY A 90 -5.65 -1.00 20.56
CA GLY A 90 -6.81 -1.69 21.11
C GLY A 90 -6.48 -2.39 22.43
N THR A 91 -7.49 -2.67 23.24
CA THR A 91 -7.32 -3.31 24.56
C THR A 91 -6.72 -4.71 24.47
N GLU A 92 -6.92 -5.39 23.34
CA GLU A 92 -6.41 -6.74 23.06
C GLU A 92 -5.08 -6.74 22.30
N ASP A 93 -4.56 -5.58 21.90
CA ASP A 93 -3.26 -5.48 21.27
C ASP A 93 -2.15 -5.69 22.32
N ARG A 94 -1.12 -6.43 21.93
CA ARG A 94 0.01 -6.77 22.78
C ARG A 94 1.31 -6.24 22.18
N VAL A 95 2.18 -5.75 23.04
CA VAL A 95 3.43 -5.07 22.67
C VAL A 95 4.61 -5.79 23.30
N HIS A 96 5.69 -5.96 22.54
CA HIS A 96 6.99 -6.38 23.03
C HIS A 96 8.03 -5.30 22.71
N LEU A 97 8.47 -4.57 23.73
CA LEU A 97 9.46 -3.49 23.60
C LEU A 97 10.88 -4.05 23.68
N VAL A 98 11.71 -3.64 22.73
CA VAL A 98 13.11 -4.06 22.59
C VAL A 98 13.98 -2.82 22.47
N ALA A 99 14.93 -2.64 23.40
CA ALA A 99 15.96 -1.62 23.27
C ALA A 99 16.99 -2.08 22.24
N VAL A 100 17.37 -1.19 21.32
CA VAL A 100 18.36 -1.49 20.28
C VAL A 100 19.50 -0.47 20.36
N ASP A 101 20.71 -0.98 20.52
CA ASP A 101 21.96 -0.27 20.28
C ASP A 101 22.94 -1.27 19.66
N LEU A 102 24.06 -1.60 20.31
CA LEU A 102 24.96 -2.68 19.86
C LEU A 102 24.28 -4.06 19.83
N ASN A 103 23.26 -4.26 20.66
CA ASN A 103 22.47 -5.48 20.73
C ASN A 103 20.98 -5.13 20.85
N ALA A 104 20.13 -6.08 20.44
CA ALA A 104 18.69 -6.04 20.71
C ALA A 104 18.42 -6.70 22.08
N VAL A 105 17.97 -5.91 23.05
CA VAL A 105 17.70 -6.36 24.41
C VAL A 105 16.21 -6.21 24.70
N PRO A 106 15.48 -7.32 24.93
CA PRO A 106 14.10 -7.26 25.37
C PRO A 106 13.98 -6.45 26.67
N MET A 107 13.09 -5.45 26.68
CA MET A 107 12.82 -4.64 27.87
C MET A 107 11.75 -5.26 28.77
N MET A 108 11.18 -6.38 28.32
CA MET A 108 10.07 -7.07 28.94
C MET A 108 10.15 -8.58 28.62
N PRO A 109 9.61 -9.47 29.48
CA PRO A 109 9.71 -10.93 29.30
C PRO A 109 9.03 -11.47 28.04
N GLY A 110 8.17 -10.69 27.39
CA GLY A 110 7.42 -11.06 26.19
C GLY A 110 6.36 -10.01 25.87
N PHE A 111 5.34 -10.39 25.11
CA PHE A 111 4.21 -9.52 24.78
C PHE A 111 3.34 -9.22 26.00
N VAL A 112 3.07 -7.94 26.24
CA VAL A 112 2.17 -7.44 27.29
C VAL A 112 1.10 -6.54 26.67
N GLY A 113 -0.07 -6.38 27.31
CA GLY A 113 -1.09 -5.43 26.81
C GLY A 113 -0.54 -4.01 26.75
N ALA A 114 -0.98 -3.20 25.77
CA ALA A 114 -0.42 -1.86 25.50
C ALA A 114 -0.33 -0.93 26.72
N ASN A 115 -1.29 -1.01 27.65
CA ASN A 115 -1.29 -0.20 28.90
C ASN A 115 -0.27 -0.66 29.96
N ASN A 116 0.37 -1.80 29.74
CA ASN A 116 1.39 -2.39 30.61
C ASN A 116 2.78 -2.39 29.95
N ALA A 117 2.90 -1.77 28.77
CA ALA A 117 4.12 -1.72 27.97
C ALA A 117 5.03 -0.55 28.36
#